data_AF-A0A7L2RLM5-F1
#
_entry.id   AF-A0A7L2RLM5-F1
#
_cell.length_a   1.000
_cell.length_b   1.000
_cell.length_c   1.000
_cell.angle_alpha   90.00
_cell.angle_beta   90.00
_cell.angle_gamma   90.00
#
_symmetry.space_group_name_H-M   'P 1'
#
loop_
_entity.id
_entity.type
_entity.pdbx_description
1 polymer ?
#
loop_
_entity_poly.entity_id
_entity_poly.type
_entity_poly.pdbx_seq_one_letter_code
_entity_poly.pdbx_strand_id
1 'polypeptide(L)'
;PANMEHFGLCLLCLVGSGLILPGNTEPVPGIRPGLRREETQLVEVLQEVLEKLGNKEPPVLEKRLSWVPSCEPGDPCAVRRGARIGKLCSCPRGTSCNLFILKCS
;
A
#
# COMPACT_ATOMS: atom_id res chain seq x y z
N PRO A 1 -32.01 26.60 8.50
CA PRO A 1 -31.53 25.50 9.38
C PRO A 1 -30.88 24.37 8.56
N ALA A 2 -29.62 24.54 8.15
CA ALA A 2 -28.78 23.48 7.55
C ALA A 2 -27.29 23.90 7.52
N ASN A 3 -26.81 24.58 8.57
CA ASN A 3 -25.43 25.10 8.59
C ASN A 3 -24.73 24.93 9.96
N MET A 4 -25.20 24.00 10.78
CA MET A 4 -24.64 23.70 12.11
C MET A 4 -23.73 22.45 12.11
N GLU A 5 -23.86 21.58 11.10
CA GLU A 5 -23.11 20.31 11.05
C GLU A 5 -21.65 20.51 10.56
N HIS A 6 -21.42 21.49 9.70
CA HIS A 6 -20.09 21.72 9.09
C HIS A 6 -19.09 22.31 10.09
N PHE A 7 -19.58 23.10 11.05
CA PHE A 7 -18.73 23.71 12.07
C PHE A 7 -18.26 22.67 13.10
N GLY A 8 -19.11 21.71 13.45
CA GLY A 8 -18.78 20.61 14.37
C GLY A 8 -17.75 19.65 13.80
N LEU A 9 -17.87 19.30 12.51
CA LEU A 9 -16.89 18.50 11.77
C LEU A 9 -15.51 19.17 11.74
N CYS A 10 -15.46 20.49 11.52
CA CYS A 10 -14.21 21.25 11.51
C CYS A 10 -13.54 21.27 12.89
N LEU A 11 -14.32 21.44 13.96
CA LEU A 11 -13.80 21.48 15.33
C LEU A 11 -13.16 20.13 15.71
N LEU A 12 -13.81 19.01 15.38
CA LEU A 12 -13.30 17.64 15.60
C LEU A 12 -11.95 17.39 14.92
N CYS A 13 -11.75 17.88 13.70
CA CYS A 13 -10.48 17.76 12.97
C CYS A 13 -9.32 18.50 13.68
N LEU A 14 -9.60 19.66 14.27
CA LEU A 14 -8.59 20.47 14.96
C LEU A 14 -8.19 19.85 16.30
N VAL A 15 -9.11 19.22 17.03
CA VAL A 15 -8.78 18.51 18.29
C VAL A 15 -7.99 17.22 18.02
N GLY A 16 -8.26 16.53 16.89
CA GLY A 16 -7.58 15.28 16.53
C GLY A 16 -6.14 15.43 16.05
N SER A 17 -5.76 16.63 15.57
CA SER A 17 -4.41 16.89 15.04
C SER A 17 -3.38 17.24 16.14
N GLY A 18 -3.83 17.43 17.38
CA GLY A 18 -3.00 17.85 18.52
C GLY A 18 -2.17 16.74 19.19
N LEU A 19 -2.22 15.50 18.70
CA LEU A 19 -1.51 14.33 19.25
C LEU A 19 -0.62 13.66 18.20
N ILE A 20 0.21 14.44 17.52
CA ILE A 20 1.39 13.90 16.84
C ILE A 20 2.59 14.26 17.70
N LEU A 21 3.08 13.27 18.46
CA LEU A 21 4.31 13.36 19.25
C LEU A 21 5.46 13.88 18.37
N PRO A 22 6.36 14.75 18.89
CA PRO A 22 7.65 14.94 18.26
C PRO A 22 8.41 13.61 18.39
N GLY A 23 8.47 12.85 17.30
CA GLY A 23 9.37 11.70 17.20
C GLY A 23 10.79 12.21 17.35
N ASN A 24 11.41 11.95 18.50
CA ASN A 24 12.85 12.05 18.67
C ASN A 24 13.50 11.14 17.61
N THR A 25 14.20 11.75 16.64
CA THR A 25 15.22 11.04 15.86
C THR A 25 16.40 10.80 16.81
N GLU A 26 16.35 9.70 17.56
CA GLU A 26 17.54 9.19 18.23
C GLU A 26 18.51 8.70 17.15
N PRO A 27 19.77 9.18 17.12
CA PRO A 27 20.77 8.67 16.18
C PRO A 27 21.13 7.24 16.58
N VAL A 28 20.81 6.29 15.70
CA VAL A 28 21.18 4.86 15.80
C VAL A 28 22.69 4.73 16.11
N PRO A 29 23.08 4.20 17.28
CA PRO A 29 24.48 3.99 17.61
C PRO A 29 25.09 2.90 16.71
N GLY A 30 26.24 3.20 16.12
CA GLY A 30 26.91 2.40 15.10
C GLY A 30 27.20 0.94 15.49
N ILE A 31 27.11 0.09 14.47
CA ILE A 31 27.55 -1.31 14.49
C ILE A 31 29.08 -1.31 14.67
N ARG A 32 29.54 -1.88 15.80
CA ARG A 32 30.97 -2.12 16.05
C ARG A 32 31.48 -3.21 15.09
N PRO A 33 32.59 -3.01 14.36
CA PRO A 33 33.16 -4.05 13.54
C PRO A 33 34.01 -4.99 14.43
N GLY A 34 33.40 -6.10 14.82
CA GLY A 34 34.06 -7.17 15.55
C GLY A 34 33.21 -8.42 15.46
N LEU A 35 33.23 -9.08 14.31
CA LEU A 35 32.40 -10.27 14.09
C LEU A 35 33.18 -11.37 13.38
N ARG A 36 33.09 -12.59 13.93
CA ARG A 36 33.87 -13.76 13.55
C ARG A 36 33.62 -14.10 12.07
N ARG A 37 34.62 -14.72 11.43
CA ARG A 37 34.68 -15.08 9.99
C ARG A 37 33.47 -15.86 9.45
N GLU A 38 32.69 -16.51 10.31
CA GLU A 38 31.46 -17.22 9.94
C GLU A 38 30.26 -16.28 9.80
N GLU A 39 30.21 -15.22 10.60
CA GLU A 39 29.12 -14.25 10.57
C GLU A 39 29.25 -13.31 9.36
N THR A 40 30.48 -13.06 8.89
CA THR A 40 30.70 -12.32 7.63
C THR A 40 30.16 -13.09 6.42
N GLN A 41 30.26 -14.42 6.43
CA GLN A 41 29.73 -15.25 5.34
C GLN A 41 28.20 -15.25 5.32
N LEU A 42 27.56 -15.32 6.50
CA LEU A 42 26.11 -15.22 6.59
C LEU A 42 25.57 -13.88 6.09
N VAL A 43 26.27 -12.78 6.42
CA VAL A 43 25.89 -11.43 5.97
C VAL A 43 26.01 -11.31 4.45
N GLU A 44 27.05 -11.90 3.86
CA GLU A 44 27.28 -11.88 2.41
C GLU A 44 26.20 -12.67 1.64
N VAL A 45 25.83 -13.86 2.12
CA VAL A 45 24.72 -14.65 1.54
C VAL A 45 23.39 -13.91 1.65
N LEU A 46 23.14 -13.27 2.80
CA LEU A 46 21.91 -12.51 2.99
C LEU A 46 21.84 -11.29 2.05
N GLN A 47 22.98 -10.62 1.84
CA GLN A 47 23.09 -9.49 0.91
C GLN A 47 22.78 -9.94 -0.53
N GLU A 48 23.36 -11.06 -0.98
CA GLU A 48 23.13 -11.62 -2.31
C GLU A 48 21.65 -12.01 -2.53
N VAL A 49 21.02 -12.59 -1.51
CA VAL A 49 19.59 -12.92 -1.56
C VAL A 49 18.72 -11.66 -1.60
N LEU A 50 19.07 -10.62 -0.84
CA LEU A 50 18.37 -9.32 -0.90
C LEU A 50 18.52 -8.66 -2.27
N GLU A 51 19.68 -8.72 -2.91
CA GLU A 51 19.91 -8.16 -4.25
C GLU A 51 19.13 -8.94 -5.32
N LYS A 52 19.08 -10.27 -5.20
CA LYS A 52 18.27 -11.14 -6.07
C LYS A 52 16.77 -10.91 -5.89
N LEU A 53 16.30 -10.62 -4.67
CA LEU A 53 14.90 -10.23 -4.42
C LEU A 53 14.61 -8.77 -4.78
N GLY A 54 15.58 -7.86 -4.65
CA GLY A 54 15.44 -6.41 -4.86
C GLY A 54 15.14 -6.00 -6.30
N ASN A 55 15.45 -6.87 -7.28
CA ASN A 55 15.00 -6.70 -8.67
C ASN A 55 13.49 -6.91 -8.85
N LYS A 56 12.79 -7.40 -7.83
CA LYS A 56 11.33 -7.32 -7.71
C LYS A 56 11.02 -6.27 -6.66
N GLU A 57 10.99 -5.00 -7.06
CA GLU A 57 10.53 -3.91 -6.20
C GLU A 57 9.24 -4.35 -5.47
N PRO A 58 9.25 -4.49 -4.14
CA PRO A 58 8.01 -4.68 -3.41
C PRO A 58 7.28 -3.34 -3.50
N PRO A 59 6.07 -3.28 -4.13
CA PRO A 59 5.39 -2.01 -4.26
C PRO A 59 5.18 -1.43 -2.87
N VAL A 60 5.70 -0.21 -2.71
CA VAL A 60 5.71 0.61 -1.50
C VAL A 60 4.40 0.38 -0.73
N LEU A 61 4.57 -0.09 0.51
CA LEU A 61 3.59 -0.75 1.38
C LEU A 61 2.30 0.07 1.66
N GLU A 62 2.20 1.31 1.20
CA GLU A 62 1.17 2.27 1.58
C GLU A 62 -0.15 2.17 0.78
N LYS A 63 -0.22 1.44 -0.35
CA LYS A 63 -1.44 1.36 -1.19
C LYS A 63 -2.00 -0.05 -1.44
N ARG A 64 -1.64 -1.02 -0.60
CA ARG A 64 -2.03 -2.43 -0.77
C ARG A 64 -3.54 -2.70 -0.68
N LEU A 65 -4.35 -1.81 -0.08
CA LEU A 65 -5.80 -2.04 0.01
C LEU A 65 -6.52 -1.90 -1.34
N SER A 66 -5.95 -1.15 -2.29
CA SER A 66 -6.57 -0.87 -3.60
C SER A 66 -5.75 -1.37 -4.79
N TRP A 67 -4.60 -1.99 -4.54
CA TRP A 67 -3.77 -2.54 -5.61
C TRP A 67 -4.40 -3.81 -6.18
N VAL A 68 -4.65 -3.81 -7.48
CA VAL A 68 -5.13 -4.95 -8.26
C VAL A 68 -4.34 -5.03 -9.57
N PRO A 69 -4.14 -6.23 -10.15
CA PRO A 69 -3.47 -6.37 -11.45
C PRO A 69 -4.25 -5.67 -12.58
N SER A 70 -3.66 -5.53 -13.76
CA SER A 70 -4.36 -5.07 -14.98
C SER A 70 -5.19 -6.20 -15.60
N CYS A 71 -6.32 -5.86 -16.22
CA CYS A 71 -7.14 -6.80 -17.01
C CYS A 71 -6.77 -6.76 -18.50
N GLU A 72 -7.12 -7.80 -19.28
CA GLU A 72 -7.23 -7.69 -20.73
C GLU A 72 -8.60 -7.09 -21.15
N PRO A 73 -8.74 -6.56 -22.37
CA PRO A 73 -10.04 -6.12 -22.89
C PRO A 73 -11.07 -7.25 -22.90
N GLY A 74 -12.26 -7.01 -22.34
CA GLY A 74 -13.33 -8.02 -22.26
C GLY A 74 -13.25 -9.00 -21.08
N ASP A 75 -12.16 -8.97 -20.29
CA ASP A 75 -12.03 -9.79 -19.09
C ASP A 75 -12.98 -9.35 -17.97
N PRO A 76 -13.35 -10.28 -17.05
CA PRO A 76 -14.09 -9.93 -15.86
C PRO A 76 -13.26 -9.06 -14.91
N CYS A 77 -13.71 -7.83 -14.70
CA CYS A 77 -13.03 -6.82 -13.87
C CYS A 77 -13.55 -6.77 -12.43
N ALA A 78 -14.73 -7.35 -12.18
CA ALA A 78 -15.36 -7.39 -10.87
C ALA A 78 -16.13 -8.70 -10.64
N VAL A 79 -16.46 -8.96 -9.38
CA VAL A 79 -17.32 -10.08 -8.98
C VAL A 79 -18.41 -9.58 -8.04
N ARG A 80 -19.63 -10.11 -8.20
CA ARG A 80 -20.77 -9.78 -7.34
C ARG A 80 -21.01 -10.89 -6.32
N ARG A 81 -21.09 -10.50 -5.06
CA ARG A 81 -21.49 -11.38 -3.95
C ARG A 81 -22.62 -10.69 -3.19
N GLY A 82 -23.86 -11.05 -3.54
CA GLY A 82 -25.06 -10.38 -3.04
C GLY A 82 -25.14 -8.91 -3.48
N ALA A 83 -25.26 -8.00 -2.52
CA ALA A 83 -25.26 -6.54 -2.75
C ALA A 83 -23.85 -5.95 -2.90
N ARG A 84 -22.79 -6.72 -2.64
CA ARG A 84 -21.40 -6.24 -2.67
C ARG A 84 -20.75 -6.55 -4.01
N ILE A 85 -19.88 -5.64 -4.46
CA ILE A 85 -19.06 -5.80 -5.67
C ILE A 85 -17.59 -5.71 -5.27
N GLY A 86 -16.80 -6.72 -5.63
CA GLY A 86 -15.35 -6.75 -5.44
C GLY A 86 -14.62 -6.53 -6.76
N LYS A 87 -13.58 -5.69 -6.76
CA LYS A 87 -12.71 -5.44 -7.93
C LYS A 87 -11.64 -6.54 -8.04
N LEU A 88 -11.44 -7.08 -9.23
CA LEU A 88 -10.45 -8.13 -9.52
C LEU A 88 -9.18 -7.56 -10.15
N CYS A 89 -9.36 -6.63 -11.10
CA CYS A 89 -8.28 -6.03 -11.87
C CYS A 89 -8.67 -4.61 -12.33
N SER A 90 -7.71 -3.83 -12.82
CA SER A 90 -7.94 -2.51 -13.42
C SER A 90 -8.00 -2.63 -14.94
N CYS A 91 -9.10 -2.16 -15.54
CA CYS A 91 -9.26 -2.15 -16.98
C CYS A 91 -8.20 -1.27 -17.68
N PRO A 92 -7.74 -1.66 -18.88
CA PRO A 92 -6.77 -0.88 -19.65
C PRO A 92 -7.36 0.47 -20.10
N ARG A 93 -6.48 1.41 -20.45
CA ARG A 93 -6.88 2.75 -20.91
C ARG A 93 -7.88 2.63 -22.08
N GLY A 94 -8.95 3.43 -22.02
CA GLY A 94 -10.01 3.43 -23.03
C GLY A 94 -11.17 2.46 -22.77
N THR A 95 -11.08 1.64 -21.71
CA THR A 95 -12.19 0.79 -21.26
C THR A 95 -12.48 1.04 -19.78
N SER A 96 -13.71 0.73 -19.35
CA SER A 96 -14.13 0.86 -17.96
C SER A 96 -14.73 -0.46 -17.46
N CYS A 97 -14.72 -0.67 -16.15
CA CYS A 97 -15.38 -1.85 -15.58
C CYS A 97 -16.89 -1.62 -15.56
N ASN A 98 -17.63 -2.28 -16.45
CA ASN A 98 -19.08 -2.21 -16.43
C ASN A 98 -19.62 -3.10 -15.31
N LEU A 99 -20.23 -2.49 -14.29
CA LEU A 99 -20.69 -3.20 -13.08
C LEU A 99 -21.96 -4.05 -13.28
N PHE A 100 -22.63 -3.92 -14.43
CA PHE A 100 -23.78 -4.75 -14.79
C PHE A 100 -23.34 -6.08 -15.41
N ILE A 101 -22.39 -6.03 -16.36
CA ILE A 101 -21.84 -7.24 -17.02
C ILE A 101 -20.55 -7.76 -16.35
N LEU A 102 -20.00 -7.00 -15.41
CA LEU A 102 -18.78 -7.28 -14.64
C LEU A 102 -17.51 -7.44 -15.48
N LYS A 103 -17.46 -6.82 -16.67
CA LYS A 103 -16.35 -6.91 -17.63
C LYS A 103 -15.83 -5.55 -18.05
N CYS A 104 -14.60 -5.51 -18.56
CA CYS A 104 -14.03 -4.30 -19.17
C CYS A 104 -14.70 -4.04 -20.54
N SER A 105 -15.37 -2.89 -20.66
CA SER A 105 -16.02 -2.40 -21.89
C SER A 105 -15.90 -0.89 -22.03
#